data_AF-A0A3S1BCB8-F1
#
_entry.id   AF-A0A3S1BCB8-F1
#
_cell.length_a   1.000
_cell.length_b   1.000
_cell.length_c   1.000
_cell.angle_alpha   90.00
_cell.angle_beta   90.00
_cell.angle_gamma   90.00
#
_symmetry.space_group_name_H-M   'P 1'
#
loop_
_entity.id
_entity.type
_entity.pdbx_description
1 polymer ?
#
loop_
_entity_poly.entity_id
_entity_poly.type
_entity_poly.pdbx_seq_one_letter_code
_entity_poly.pdbx_strand_id
1 'polypeptide(L)'
;MGTKLAEILKPIAAWFRSLNVPEPIVHWGHPAMMGIVIFVLGSYVAYAGWQGRIAADKDVAIKNRADHRKLAPLMFIFMALGYTGGLLSLVMQKQPIMESPHFWTGSSVLILLGLNGAISLNGFGGNNQGLRNLHAYLGSTAFLVLIIHAILGFRLGISI
;
A
#
# COMPACT_ATOMS: atom_id res chain seq x y z
N MET A 1 -6.92 21.03 -8.58
CA MET A 1 -7.40 19.89 -7.77
C MET A 1 -6.53 19.68 -6.53
N GLY A 2 -5.19 19.65 -6.65
CA GLY A 2 -4.27 19.51 -5.51
C GLY A 2 -4.39 20.60 -4.44
N THR A 3 -4.56 21.87 -4.82
CA THR A 3 -4.74 22.99 -3.87
C THR A 3 -5.95 22.82 -2.96
N LYS A 4 -7.11 22.48 -3.53
CA LYS A 4 -8.35 22.23 -2.79
C LYS A 4 -8.23 21.05 -1.81
N LEU A 5 -7.54 19.98 -2.21
CA LEU A 5 -7.31 18.84 -1.31
C LEU A 5 -6.33 19.21 -0.18
N ALA A 6 -5.29 19.99 -0.46
CA ALA A 6 -4.38 20.48 0.58
C ALA A 6 -5.11 21.38 1.60
N GLU A 7 -6.06 22.20 1.15
CA GLU A 7 -6.92 23.02 2.04
C GLU A 7 -7.78 22.16 2.97
N ILE A 8 -8.39 21.09 2.45
CA ILE A 8 -9.20 20.15 3.25
C ILE A 8 -8.36 19.46 4.32
N LEU A 9 -7.11 19.11 4.00
CA LEU A 9 -6.20 18.42 4.92
C LEU A 9 -5.51 19.38 5.91
N LYS A 10 -5.52 20.69 5.64
CA LYS A 10 -4.81 21.69 6.42
C LYS A 10 -5.18 21.71 7.91
N PRO A 11 -6.45 21.56 8.34
CA PRO A 11 -6.80 21.50 9.77
C PRO A 11 -6.17 20.29 10.48
N ILE A 12 -6.17 19.13 9.82
CA ILE A 12 -5.58 17.89 10.36
C ILE A 12 -4.06 18.06 10.47
N ALA A 13 -3.42 18.57 9.42
CA ALA A 13 -1.99 18.86 9.43
C ALA A 13 -1.62 19.91 10.51
N ALA A 14 -2.47 20.91 10.74
CA ALA A 14 -2.25 21.90 11.81
C ALA A 14 -2.32 21.28 13.21
N TRP A 15 -3.27 20.36 13.43
CA TRP A 15 -3.32 19.57 14.67
C TRP A 15 -2.03 18.78 14.87
N PHE A 16 -1.56 18.02 13.88
CA PHE A 16 -0.28 17.30 13.98
C PHE A 16 0.93 18.22 14.20
N ARG A 17 0.97 19.41 13.59
CA ARG A 17 2.04 20.39 13.85
C ARG A 17 2.04 20.87 15.30
N SER A 18 0.87 21.00 15.94
CA SER A 18 0.77 21.41 17.35
C SER A 18 1.39 20.41 18.34
N LEU A 19 1.57 19.15 17.91
CA LEU A 19 2.25 18.13 18.70
C LEU A 19 3.78 18.29 18.74
N ASN A 20 4.34 19.27 18.02
CA ASN A 20 5.79 19.52 17.92
C ASN A 20 6.59 18.27 17.53
N VAL A 21 6.05 17.47 16.61
CA VAL A 21 6.73 16.29 16.09
C VAL A 21 8.05 16.72 15.42
N PRO A 22 9.20 16.13 15.79
CA PRO A 22 10.49 16.44 15.19
C PRO A 22 10.48 16.30 13.66
N GLU A 23 11.15 17.21 12.98
CA GLU A 23 11.24 17.24 11.51
C GLU A 23 11.67 15.89 10.91
N PRO A 24 12.69 15.16 11.45
CA PRO A 24 13.08 13.88 10.88
C PRO A 24 11.95 12.83 10.91
N ILE A 25 11.07 12.88 11.92
CA ILE A 25 9.92 11.98 12.02
C ILE A 25 8.83 12.39 11.03
N VAL A 26 8.58 13.69 10.85
CA VAL A 26 7.63 14.20 9.84
C VAL A 26 8.07 13.83 8.42
N HIS A 27 9.36 13.96 8.15
CA HIS A 27 9.96 13.70 6.84
C HIS A 27 10.12 12.20 6.56
N TRP A 28 10.72 11.43 7.47
CA TRP A 28 11.09 10.03 7.24
C TRP A 28 10.12 9.00 7.86
N GLY A 29 9.18 9.42 8.71
CA GLY A 29 8.26 8.49 9.39
C GLY A 29 7.39 7.69 8.41
N HIS A 30 6.81 8.35 7.40
CA HIS A 30 6.05 7.68 6.35
C HIS A 30 6.89 6.67 5.55
N PRO A 31 8.01 7.06 4.90
CA PRO A 31 8.78 6.11 4.11
C PRO A 31 9.38 4.98 4.94
N ALA A 32 9.77 5.23 6.20
CA ALA A 32 10.26 4.18 7.10
C ALA A 32 9.18 3.12 7.39
N MET A 33 7.99 3.56 7.81
CA MET A 33 6.88 2.64 8.12
C MET A 33 6.39 1.91 6.86
N MET A 34 6.29 2.62 5.74
CA MET A 34 5.89 2.00 4.47
C MET A 34 6.94 1.04 3.93
N GLY A 35 8.22 1.28 4.17
CA GLY A 35 9.28 0.33 3.86
C GLY A 35 9.04 -1.02 4.57
N ILE A 36 8.70 -1.00 5.85
CA ILE A 36 8.37 -2.22 6.61
C ILE A 36 7.13 -2.90 6.01
N VAL A 37 6.06 -2.14 5.77
CA VAL A 37 4.81 -2.69 5.22
C VAL A 37 5.05 -3.32 3.85
N ILE A 38 5.81 -2.69 2.97
CA ILE A 38 6.03 -3.18 1.60
C ILE A 38 7.01 -4.36 1.59
N PHE A 39 8.19 -4.19 2.18
CA PHE A 39 9.27 -5.17 2.04
C PHE A 39 9.13 -6.37 2.98
N VAL A 40 8.48 -6.21 4.14
CA VAL A 40 8.25 -7.32 5.08
C VAL A 40 6.88 -7.92 4.85
N LEU A 41 5.82 -7.17 5.16
CA LEU A 41 4.46 -7.68 5.10
C LEU A 41 4.03 -7.95 3.65
N GLY A 42 4.29 -7.03 2.73
CA GLY A 42 3.92 -7.14 1.32
C GLY A 42 4.60 -8.29 0.61
N SER A 43 5.91 -8.41 0.78
CA SER A 43 6.69 -9.54 0.25
C SER A 43 6.15 -10.89 0.77
N TYR A 44 5.88 -10.98 2.08
CA TYR A 44 5.33 -12.21 2.67
C TYR A 44 3.92 -12.51 2.15
N VAL A 45 3.05 -11.51 2.04
CA VAL A 45 1.69 -11.66 1.48
C VAL A 45 1.75 -12.18 0.04
N ALA A 46 2.62 -11.61 -0.79
CA ALA A 46 2.81 -12.06 -2.17
C ALA A 46 3.35 -13.50 -2.23
N TYR A 47 4.38 -13.79 -1.44
CA TYR A 47 4.95 -15.14 -1.31
C TYR A 47 3.90 -16.17 -0.88
N ALA A 48 3.19 -15.91 0.22
CA ALA A 48 2.17 -16.81 0.75
C ALA A 48 1.01 -17.03 -0.26
N GLY A 49 0.63 -15.99 -1.01
CA GLY A 49 -0.36 -16.09 -2.07
C GLY A 49 0.06 -17.09 -3.16
N TRP A 50 1.32 -17.06 -3.58
CA TRP A 50 1.86 -18.01 -4.57
C TRP A 50 2.06 -19.40 -4.01
N GLN A 51 2.63 -19.54 -2.80
CA GLN A 51 2.82 -20.84 -2.16
C GLN A 51 1.48 -21.56 -1.93
N GLY A 52 0.41 -20.84 -1.58
CA GLY A 52 -0.93 -21.41 -1.48
C GLY A 52 -1.51 -21.96 -2.80
N ARG A 53 -0.84 -21.71 -3.93
CA ARG A 53 -1.21 -22.18 -5.28
C ARG A 53 -0.27 -23.25 -5.83
N ILE A 54 1.04 -23.11 -5.63
CA ILE A 54 2.06 -23.91 -6.33
C ILE A 54 2.80 -24.90 -5.43
N ALA A 55 2.67 -24.81 -4.11
CA ALA A 55 3.36 -25.73 -3.21
C ALA A 55 2.89 -27.17 -3.44
N ALA A 56 3.84 -28.10 -3.57
CA ALA A 56 3.56 -29.53 -3.72
C ALA A 56 3.09 -30.16 -2.39
N ASP A 57 3.67 -29.70 -1.29
CA ASP A 57 3.26 -30.07 0.06
C ASP A 57 1.91 -29.41 0.41
N LYS A 58 0.93 -30.24 0.77
CA LYS A 58 -0.44 -29.80 1.07
C LYS A 58 -0.51 -28.95 2.34
N ASP A 59 0.27 -29.26 3.37
CA ASP A 59 0.25 -28.52 4.63
C ASP A 59 0.88 -27.14 4.43
N VAL A 60 1.95 -27.05 3.62
CA VAL A 60 2.52 -25.78 3.19
C VAL A 60 1.51 -24.95 2.41
N ALA A 61 0.79 -25.54 1.46
CA ALA A 61 -0.22 -24.84 0.67
C ALA A 61 -1.38 -24.33 1.54
N ILE A 62 -1.88 -25.14 2.47
CA ILE A 62 -2.97 -24.80 3.38
C ILE A 62 -2.55 -23.65 4.30
N LYS A 63 -1.38 -23.76 4.94
CA LYS A 63 -0.85 -22.71 5.82
C LYS A 63 -0.70 -21.39 5.08
N ASN A 64 -0.04 -21.39 3.93
CA ASN A 64 0.21 -20.16 3.18
C ASN A 64 -1.08 -19.52 2.65
N ARG A 65 -2.09 -20.31 2.28
CA ARG A 65 -3.42 -19.78 1.92
C ARG A 65 -4.10 -19.12 3.11
N ALA A 66 -4.01 -19.72 4.31
CA ALA A 66 -4.56 -19.15 5.53
C ALA A 66 -3.84 -17.85 5.91
N ASP A 67 -2.51 -17.84 5.86
CA ASP A 67 -1.67 -16.67 6.13
C ASP A 67 -1.99 -15.54 5.15
N HIS A 68 -2.03 -15.82 3.84
CA HIS A 68 -2.39 -14.83 2.83
C HIS A 68 -3.78 -14.24 3.09
N ARG A 69 -4.79 -15.08 3.37
CA ARG A 69 -6.15 -14.63 3.67
C ARG A 69 -6.23 -13.75 4.92
N LYS A 70 -5.37 -14.00 5.92
CA LYS A 70 -5.31 -13.21 7.16
C LYS A 70 -4.56 -11.89 6.97
N LEU A 71 -3.44 -11.92 6.26
CA LEU A 71 -2.49 -10.81 6.20
C LEU A 71 -2.76 -9.84 5.04
N ALA A 72 -3.29 -10.30 3.90
CA ALA A 72 -3.56 -9.43 2.76
C ALA A 72 -4.54 -8.28 3.07
N PRO A 73 -5.65 -8.50 3.82
CA PRO A 73 -6.53 -7.40 4.22
C PRO A 73 -5.84 -6.40 5.16
N LEU A 74 -5.01 -6.89 6.09
CA LEU A 74 -4.24 -6.03 7.00
C LEU A 74 -3.21 -5.20 6.24
N MET A 75 -2.53 -5.80 5.27
CA MET A 75 -1.63 -5.09 4.36
C MET A 75 -2.38 -3.96 3.64
N PHE A 76 -3.56 -4.23 3.07
CA PHE A 76 -4.36 -3.19 2.41
C PHE A 76 -4.72 -2.04 3.35
N ILE A 77 -5.14 -2.35 4.59
CA ILE A 77 -5.43 -1.32 5.60
C ILE A 77 -4.19 -0.48 5.91
N PHE A 78 -3.03 -1.10 6.15
CA PHE A 78 -1.79 -0.37 6.41
C PHE A 78 -1.34 0.46 5.20
N MET A 79 -1.54 -0.03 3.97
CA MET A 79 -1.30 0.75 2.75
C MET A 79 -2.21 1.98 2.67
N ALA A 80 -3.50 1.84 3.00
CA ALA A 80 -4.46 2.94 2.99
C ALA A 80 -4.14 4.00 4.07
N LEU A 81 -3.79 3.57 5.28
CA LEU A 81 -3.30 4.45 6.35
C LEU A 81 -1.96 5.10 5.99
N GLY A 82 -1.08 4.36 5.32
CA GLY A 82 0.17 4.86 4.78
C GLY A 82 -0.05 5.99 3.79
N TYR A 83 -1.00 5.81 2.86
CA TYR A 83 -1.36 6.81 1.87
C TYR A 83 -1.88 8.11 2.52
N THR A 84 -2.74 8.02 3.54
CA THR A 84 -3.18 9.21 4.28
C THR A 84 -2.04 9.87 5.04
N GLY A 85 -1.15 9.08 5.66
CA GLY A 85 0.06 9.58 6.32
C GLY A 85 1.02 10.30 5.38
N GLY A 86 1.22 9.77 4.16
CA GLY A 86 2.06 10.40 3.13
C GLY A 86 1.49 11.74 2.67
N LEU A 87 0.18 11.82 2.45
CA LEU A 87 -0.50 13.08 2.14
C LEU A 87 -0.35 14.12 3.27
N LEU A 88 -0.56 13.71 4.51
CA LEU A 88 -0.39 14.60 5.66
C LEU A 88 1.06 15.08 5.81
N SER A 89 2.04 14.20 5.59
CA SER A 89 3.46 14.57 5.64
C SER A 89 3.79 15.66 4.61
N LEU A 90 3.32 15.54 3.37
CA LEU A 90 3.50 16.59 2.35
C LEU A 90 2.84 17.91 2.74
N VAL A 91 1.60 17.88 3.26
CA VAL A 91 0.90 19.10 3.72
C VAL A 91 1.61 19.73 4.92
N MET A 92 2.16 18.93 5.84
CA MET A 92 2.94 19.42 6.97
C MET A 92 4.22 20.12 6.51
N GLN A 93 4.90 19.55 5.50
CA GLN A 93 6.11 20.07 4.86
C GLN A 93 5.84 21.14 3.79
N LYS A 94 4.57 21.53 3.58
CA LYS A 94 4.13 22.55 2.61
C LYS A 94 4.48 22.21 1.15
N GLN A 95 4.53 20.92 0.81
CA GLN A 95 4.84 20.43 -0.54
C GLN A 95 3.56 20.21 -1.38
N PRO A 96 3.63 20.31 -2.71
CA PRO A 96 2.52 19.93 -3.60
C PRO A 96 2.16 18.44 -3.49
N ILE A 97 0.87 18.14 -3.37
CA ILE A 97 0.42 16.77 -3.06
C ILE A 97 0.15 15.86 -4.27
N MET A 98 -0.17 16.41 -5.45
CA MET A 98 -0.57 15.63 -6.64
C MET A 98 0.44 15.67 -7.80
N GLU A 99 1.58 16.32 -7.61
CA GLU A 99 2.54 16.57 -8.68
C GLU A 99 3.56 15.44 -8.87
N SER A 100 3.80 14.65 -7.82
CA SER A 100 4.83 13.62 -7.85
C SER A 100 4.32 12.33 -8.52
N PRO A 101 5.18 11.63 -9.28
CA PRO A 101 4.89 10.25 -9.73
C PRO A 101 4.62 9.29 -8.56
N HIS A 102 5.18 9.57 -7.37
CA HIS A 102 4.93 8.80 -6.16
C HIS A 102 3.45 8.86 -5.73
N PHE A 103 2.81 10.03 -5.77
CA PHE A 103 1.38 10.17 -5.46
C PHE A 103 0.50 9.32 -6.41
N TRP A 104 0.76 9.40 -7.71
CA TRP A 104 -0.02 8.67 -8.71
C TRP A 104 0.18 7.16 -8.60
N THR A 105 1.41 6.70 -8.45
CA THR A 105 1.69 5.27 -8.24
C THR A 105 1.08 4.74 -6.94
N GLY A 106 1.08 5.53 -5.86
CA GLY A 106 0.41 5.17 -4.59
C GLY A 106 -1.10 5.04 -4.75
N SER A 107 -1.72 5.97 -5.48
CA SER A 107 -3.15 5.93 -5.82
C SER A 107 -3.48 4.69 -6.65
N SER A 108 -2.69 4.41 -7.69
CA SER A 108 -2.86 3.23 -8.54
C SER A 108 -2.74 1.93 -7.76
N VAL A 109 -1.76 1.82 -6.84
CA VAL A 109 -1.61 0.65 -5.97
C VAL A 109 -2.88 0.41 -5.14
N LEU A 110 -3.42 1.44 -4.48
CA LEU A 110 -4.63 1.25 -3.67
C LEU A 110 -5.83 0.82 -4.51
N ILE A 111 -5.99 1.36 -5.72
CA ILE A 111 -7.03 0.94 -6.65
C ILE A 111 -6.83 -0.53 -7.04
N LEU A 112 -5.62 -0.91 -7.45
CA LEU A 112 -5.29 -2.29 -7.86
C LEU A 112 -5.52 -3.27 -6.71
N LEU A 113 -5.05 -2.97 -5.49
CA LEU A 113 -5.26 -3.81 -4.32
C LEU A 113 -6.73 -3.88 -3.89
N GLY A 114 -7.46 -2.76 -3.98
CA GLY A 114 -8.89 -2.72 -3.67
C GLY A 114 -9.71 -3.59 -4.63
N LEU A 115 -9.46 -3.47 -5.94
CA LEU A 115 -10.06 -4.34 -6.95
C LEU A 115 -9.67 -5.80 -6.74
N ASN A 116 -8.40 -6.06 -6.43
CA ASN A 116 -7.90 -7.42 -6.18
C ASN A 116 -8.58 -8.07 -4.97
N GLY A 117 -8.75 -7.30 -3.89
CA GLY A 117 -9.50 -7.71 -2.70
C GLY A 117 -10.97 -7.96 -3.00
N ALA A 118 -11.63 -7.08 -3.75
CA ALA A 118 -13.03 -7.22 -4.15
C ALA A 118 -13.30 -8.52 -4.91
N ILE A 119 -12.41 -8.94 -5.82
CA ILE A 119 -12.51 -10.23 -6.52
C ILE A 119 -12.58 -11.40 -5.53
N SER A 120 -11.79 -11.34 -4.44
CA SER A 120 -11.73 -12.41 -3.44
C SER A 120 -12.90 -12.40 -2.46
N LEU A 121 -13.46 -11.23 -2.13
CA LEU A 121 -14.55 -11.09 -1.16
C LEU A 121 -15.84 -11.79 -1.60
N ASN A 122 -16.13 -11.80 -2.91
CA ASN A 122 -17.26 -12.53 -3.46
C ASN A 122 -16.95 -14.01 -3.75
N GLY A 123 -15.97 -14.60 -3.05
CA GLY A 123 -15.57 -15.99 -3.22
C GLY A 123 -15.12 -16.34 -4.65
N PHE A 124 -14.52 -15.39 -5.36
CA PHE A 124 -14.16 -15.52 -6.78
C PHE A 124 -15.37 -15.81 -7.69
N GLY A 125 -16.54 -15.24 -7.40
CA GLY A 125 -17.74 -15.40 -8.23
C GLY A 125 -18.19 -16.85 -8.33
N GLY A 126 -18.24 -17.56 -7.20
CA GLY A 126 -18.54 -19.00 -7.19
C GLY A 126 -17.36 -19.88 -7.56
N ASN A 127 -16.16 -19.57 -7.03
CA ASN A 127 -14.95 -20.37 -7.21
C ASN A 127 -14.42 -20.42 -8.67
N ASN A 128 -14.70 -19.40 -9.48
CA ASN A 128 -14.28 -19.33 -10.88
C ASN A 128 -12.74 -19.31 -11.01
N GLN A 129 -12.18 -20.23 -11.81
CA GLN A 129 -10.74 -20.37 -12.00
C GLN A 129 -10.10 -19.15 -12.70
N GLY A 130 -10.81 -18.54 -13.66
CA GLY A 130 -10.38 -17.32 -14.32
C GLY A 130 -10.22 -16.15 -13.35
N LEU A 131 -11.20 -15.93 -12.47
CA LEU A 131 -11.11 -14.90 -11.41
C LEU A 131 -10.01 -15.19 -10.40
N ARG A 132 -9.76 -16.47 -10.06
CA ARG A 132 -8.62 -16.87 -9.22
C ARG A 132 -7.27 -16.58 -9.88
N ASN A 133 -7.17 -16.73 -11.20
CA ASN A 133 -5.95 -16.41 -11.95
C ASN A 133 -5.78 -14.89 -12.05
N LEU A 134 -6.85 -14.17 -12.38
CA LEU A 134 -6.86 -12.71 -12.40
C LEU A 134 -6.40 -12.14 -11.06
N HIS A 135 -6.92 -12.64 -9.94
CA HIS A 135 -6.50 -12.20 -8.61
C HIS A 135 -4.99 -12.41 -8.36
N ALA A 136 -4.45 -13.56 -8.75
CA ALA A 136 -3.03 -13.85 -8.56
C ALA A 136 -2.13 -12.92 -9.38
N TYR A 137 -2.45 -12.71 -10.66
CA TYR A 137 -1.67 -11.85 -11.55
C TYR A 137 -1.87 -10.36 -11.23
N LEU A 138 -3.11 -9.93 -10.94
CA LEU A 138 -3.39 -8.55 -10.53
C LEU A 138 -2.68 -8.20 -9.22
N GLY A 139 -2.70 -9.10 -8.23
CA GLY A 139 -1.94 -8.95 -6.99
C GLY A 139 -0.43 -8.88 -7.22
N SER A 140 0.11 -9.70 -8.13
CA SER A 140 1.53 -9.66 -8.49
C SER A 140 1.91 -8.35 -9.19
N THR A 141 1.07 -7.87 -10.11
CA THR A 141 1.24 -6.57 -10.76
C THR A 141 1.19 -5.44 -9.74
N ALA A 142 0.24 -5.45 -8.81
CA ALA A 142 0.16 -4.46 -7.74
C ALA A 142 1.43 -4.45 -6.88
N PHE A 143 2.00 -5.63 -6.60
CA PHE A 143 3.27 -5.73 -5.87
C PHE A 143 4.45 -5.16 -6.66
N LEU A 144 4.55 -5.39 -7.97
CA LEU A 144 5.59 -4.76 -8.79
C LEU A 144 5.46 -3.23 -8.81
N VAL A 145 4.22 -2.71 -8.93
CA VAL A 145 3.97 -1.27 -8.85
C VAL A 145 4.32 -0.72 -7.46
N LEU A 146 4.12 -1.50 -6.38
CA LEU A 146 4.55 -1.14 -5.03
C LEU A 146 6.06 -0.96 -4.91
N ILE A 147 6.86 -1.82 -5.55
CA ILE A 147 8.32 -1.66 -5.58
C ILE A 147 8.72 -0.36 -6.29
N ILE A 148 8.11 -0.07 -7.45
CA ILE A 148 8.33 1.19 -8.17
C ILE A 148 7.91 2.39 -7.30
N HIS A 149 6.76 2.30 -6.64
CA HIS A 149 6.23 3.32 -5.74
C HIS A 149 7.20 3.62 -4.59
N ALA A 150 7.80 2.60 -3.98
CA ALA A 150 8.80 2.76 -2.92
C ALA A 150 10.06 3.49 -3.42
N ILE A 151 10.57 3.13 -4.60
CA ILE A 151 11.72 3.83 -5.23
C ILE A 151 11.39 5.30 -5.48
N LEU A 152 10.20 5.59 -6.02
CA LEU A 152 9.74 6.95 -6.27
C LEU A 152 9.54 7.73 -4.96
N GLY A 153 9.10 7.08 -3.88
CA GLY A 153 8.93 7.68 -2.56
C GLY A 153 10.27 8.06 -1.94
N PHE A 154 11.28 7.17 -2.05
CA PHE A 154 12.63 7.48 -1.61
C PHE A 154 13.23 8.65 -2.39
N ARG A 155 13.06 8.67 -3.72
CA ARG A 155 13.49 9.79 -4.57
C ARG A 155 12.80 11.10 -4.21
N LEU A 156 11.50 11.06 -3.89
CA LEU A 156 10.77 12.24 -3.46
C LEU A 156 11.32 12.75 -2.12
N GLY A 157 11.53 11.87 -1.14
CA GLY A 157 12.06 12.22 0.18
C GLY A 157 13.39 12.98 0.10
N ILE A 158 14.37 12.47 -0.65
CA ILE A 158 15.67 13.15 -0.81
C ILE A 158 15.62 14.47 -1.61
N SER A 159 14.47 14.81 -2.20
CA SER A 159 14.30 16.00 -3.05
C SER A 159 13.51 17.15 -2.41
N ILE A 160 12.90 16.92 -1.23
CA ILE A 160 12.00 17.88 -0.56
C ILE A 160 12.55 18.38 0.77
#